data_AF-A0A3A0BFQ8-F1
#
_entry.id   AF-A0A3A0BFQ8-F1
#
_cell.length_a   1.000
_cell.length_b   1.000
_cell.length_c   1.000
_cell.angle_alpha   90.00
_cell.angle_beta   90.00
_cell.angle_gamma   90.00
#
_symmetry.space_group_name_H-M   'P 1'
#
loop_
_entity.id
_entity.type
_entity.pdbx_description
1 polymer ?
#
loop_
_entity_poly.entity_id
_entity_poly.type
_entity_poly.pdbx_seq_one_letter_code
_entity_poly.pdbx_strand_id
1 'polypeptide(L)'
;MFHWYGLIIGIAVVVWWNIAEYLEPRLKRIIPITLLLSLVGARTYHVFEYFNHYQANIFGMLAVWNGGLSIWGALLLGGGYVWFYGRNLIWAVVTPLPLAQAIGRVANGVNGEFTNLVMGIPWWGMEAILDLILFGVIWRIKKEWRVVTYLVGYGLIRLALSPYR
;
A
#
# COMPACT_ATOMS: atom_id res chain seq x y z
N MET A 1 20.80 -11.64 2.90
CA MET A 1 20.86 -10.60 3.95
C MET A 1 19.43 -10.30 4.37
N PHE A 2 19.14 -10.17 5.66
CA PHE A 2 17.81 -9.81 6.14
C PHE A 2 17.56 -8.33 5.84
N HIS A 3 16.55 -8.02 5.03
CA HIS A 3 16.22 -6.64 4.69
C HIS A 3 15.18 -6.11 5.68
N TRP A 4 15.59 -5.18 6.55
CA TRP A 4 14.71 -4.48 7.49
C TRP A 4 13.47 -3.89 6.81
N TYR A 5 13.62 -3.44 5.56
CA TYR A 5 12.53 -2.99 4.72
C TYR A 5 11.37 -4.00 4.65
N GLY A 6 11.67 -5.26 4.30
CA GLY A 6 10.67 -6.31 4.15
C GLY A 6 9.96 -6.64 5.47
N LEU A 7 10.69 -6.61 6.58
CA LEU A 7 10.11 -6.82 7.91
C LEU A 7 9.11 -5.69 8.25
N ILE A 8 9.47 -4.43 8.03
CA ILE A 8 8.61 -3.28 8.32
C ILE A 8 7.35 -3.30 7.44
N ILE A 9 7.49 -3.64 6.15
CA ILE A 9 6.33 -3.82 5.26
C ILE A 9 5.45 -4.98 5.72
N GLY A 10 6.03 -6.10 6.16
CA GLY A 10 5.29 -7.21 6.75
C GLY A 10 4.48 -6.79 7.99
N ILE A 11 5.09 -6.00 8.89
CA ILE A 11 4.40 -5.42 10.06
C ILE A 11 3.27 -4.49 9.61
N ALA A 12 3.49 -3.63 8.60
CA ALA A 12 2.46 -2.75 8.06
C ALA A 12 1.24 -3.54 7.56
N VAL A 13 1.47 -4.65 6.84
CA VAL A 13 0.40 -5.54 6.35
C VAL A 13 -0.36 -6.21 7.50
N VAL A 14 0.35 -6.69 8.53
CA VAL A 14 -0.29 -7.31 9.70
C VAL A 14 -1.13 -6.31 10.48
N VAL A 15 -0.62 -5.10 10.73
CA VAL A 15 -1.36 -4.02 11.40
C VAL A 15 -2.59 -3.65 10.60
N TRP A 16 -2.43 -3.46 9.28
CA TRP A 16 -3.52 -3.15 8.37
C TRP A 16 -4.61 -4.22 8.40
N TRP A 17 -4.23 -5.50 8.29
CA TRP A 17 -5.17 -6.62 8.31
C TRP A 17 -5.95 -6.62 9.62
N ASN A 18 -5.28 -6.62 10.76
CA ASN A 18 -5.94 -6.72 12.06
C ASN A 18 -6.98 -5.61 12.26
N ILE A 19 -6.67 -4.38 11.86
CA ILE A 19 -7.62 -3.27 11.96
C ILE A 19 -8.77 -3.42 10.95
N ALA A 20 -8.49 -3.84 9.72
CA ALA A 20 -9.52 -4.06 8.70
C ALA A 20 -10.49 -5.17 9.15
N GLU A 21 -9.98 -6.30 9.66
CA GLU A 21 -10.78 -7.39 10.22
C GLU A 21 -11.57 -6.96 11.45
N TYR A 22 -10.99 -6.15 12.33
CA TYR A 22 -11.71 -5.58 13.48
C TYR A 22 -12.91 -4.73 13.05
N LEU A 23 -12.76 -3.92 11.98
CA LEU A 23 -13.83 -3.07 11.46
C LEU A 23 -14.91 -3.86 10.72
N GLU A 24 -14.54 -4.92 10.00
CA GLU A 24 -15.44 -5.75 9.23
C GLU A 24 -14.95 -7.21 9.24
N PRO A 25 -15.46 -8.06 10.15
CA PRO A 25 -14.97 -9.43 10.34
C PRO A 25 -15.07 -10.33 9.11
N ARG A 26 -15.95 -10.02 8.16
CA ARG A 26 -16.03 -10.73 6.86
C ARG A 26 -14.72 -10.64 6.08
N LEU A 27 -13.91 -9.60 6.32
CA LEU A 27 -12.63 -9.39 5.64
C LEU A 27 -11.63 -10.51 5.92
N LYS A 28 -11.71 -11.19 7.06
CA LYS A 28 -10.86 -12.35 7.40
C LYS A 28 -10.80 -13.41 6.29
N ARG A 29 -11.93 -13.64 5.61
CA ARG A 29 -12.04 -14.67 4.56
C ARG A 29 -11.45 -14.23 3.23
N ILE A 30 -11.41 -12.92 2.97
CA ILE A 30 -11.01 -12.39 1.66
C ILE A 30 -9.61 -11.80 1.65
N ILE A 31 -9.12 -11.22 2.75
CA ILE A 31 -7.79 -10.61 2.83
C ILE A 31 -6.69 -11.56 2.37
N PRO A 32 -6.64 -12.86 2.76
CA PRO A 32 -5.60 -13.77 2.28
C PRO A 32 -5.57 -13.88 0.75
N ILE A 33 -6.75 -14.02 0.13
CA ILE A 33 -6.90 -14.11 -1.33
C ILE A 33 -6.56 -12.75 -1.97
N THR A 34 -7.00 -11.65 -1.38
CA THR A 34 -6.66 -10.29 -1.82
C THR A 34 -5.15 -10.05 -1.84
N LEU A 35 -4.42 -10.50 -0.82
CA LEU A 35 -2.96 -10.35 -0.74
C LEU A 35 -2.26 -11.21 -1.79
N LEU A 36 -2.71 -12.45 -2.00
CA LEU A 36 -2.20 -13.33 -3.05
C LEU A 36 -2.44 -12.73 -4.44
N LEU A 37 -3.66 -12.29 -4.73
CA LEU A 37 -3.99 -11.65 -6.00
C LEU A 37 -3.25 -10.33 -6.20
N SER A 38 -3.05 -9.55 -5.13
CA SER A 38 -2.22 -8.34 -5.17
C SER A 38 -0.79 -8.67 -5.57
N LEU A 39 -0.18 -9.71 -4.98
CA LEU A 39 1.19 -10.12 -5.29
C LEU A 39 1.31 -10.64 -6.73
N VAL A 40 0.40 -11.53 -7.15
CA VAL A 40 0.36 -12.07 -8.51
C VAL A 40 0.15 -10.95 -9.53
N GLY A 41 -0.79 -10.05 -9.26
CA GLY A 41 -1.09 -8.91 -10.12
C GLY A 41 0.11 -7.97 -10.22
N ALA A 42 0.73 -7.62 -9.10
CA ALA A 42 1.89 -6.77 -9.06
C ALA A 42 3.05 -7.31 -9.89
N ARG A 43 3.29 -8.62 -9.80
CA ARG A 43 4.35 -9.26 -10.58
C ARG A 43 4.01 -9.35 -12.06
N THR A 44 2.79 -9.77 -12.39
CA THR A 44 2.34 -9.93 -13.77
C THR A 44 2.38 -8.60 -14.52
N TYR A 45 1.90 -7.53 -13.89
CA TYR A 45 1.90 -6.20 -14.49
C TYR A 45 3.33 -5.66 -14.66
N HIS A 46 4.22 -5.87 -13.68
CA HIS A 46 5.63 -5.50 -13.82
C HIS A 46 6.31 -6.26 -14.97
N VAL A 47 6.08 -7.57 -15.09
CA VAL A 47 6.64 -8.36 -16.20
C VAL A 47 6.12 -7.87 -17.54
N PHE A 48 4.85 -7.44 -17.62
CA PHE A 48 4.29 -6.83 -18.81
C PHE A 48 4.98 -5.49 -19.14
N GLU A 49 5.18 -4.60 -18.16
CA GLU A 49 5.90 -3.33 -18.34
C GLU A 49 7.35 -3.53 -18.84
N TYR A 50 8.01 -4.59 -18.37
CA TYR A 50 9.42 -4.90 -18.70
C TYR A 50 9.56 -6.17 -19.54
N PHE A 51 8.60 -6.46 -20.42
CA PHE A 51 8.54 -7.74 -21.14
C PHE A 51 9.83 -8.04 -21.93
N ASN A 52 10.39 -7.02 -22.60
CA ASN A 52 11.64 -7.13 -23.35
C ASN A 52 12.84 -7.58 -22.49
N HIS A 53 12.84 -7.27 -21.20
CA HIS A 53 13.88 -7.70 -20.26
C HIS A 53 13.73 -9.19 -19.89
N TYR A 54 12.50 -9.68 -19.83
CA TYR A 54 12.19 -11.04 -19.36
C TYR A 54 12.03 -12.07 -20.47
N GLN A 55 11.91 -11.66 -21.75
CA GLN A 55 11.64 -12.56 -22.88
C GLN A 55 12.58 -13.78 -22.99
N ALA A 56 13.84 -13.64 -22.55
CA ALA A 56 14.84 -14.71 -22.56
C ALA A 56 14.95 -15.48 -21.23
N ASN A 57 14.22 -15.06 -20.18
CA ASN A 57 14.30 -15.64 -18.84
C ASN A 57 12.91 -15.74 -18.19
N ILE A 58 12.18 -16.80 -18.54
CA ILE A 58 10.83 -17.10 -18.03
C ILE A 58 10.84 -17.33 -16.52
N PHE A 59 11.86 -18.01 -15.97
CA PHE A 59 11.98 -18.19 -14.53
C PHE A 59 12.15 -16.86 -13.80
N GLY A 60 12.85 -15.91 -14.44
CA GLY A 60 12.94 -14.53 -13.99
C GLY A 60 11.57 -13.88 -13.81
N MET A 61 10.58 -14.19 -14.64
CA MET A 61 9.21 -13.65 -14.52
C MET A 61 8.52 -14.05 -13.22
N LEU A 62 8.84 -15.22 -12.66
CA LEU A 62 8.23 -15.73 -11.42
C LEU A 62 8.99 -15.29 -10.15
N ALA A 63 10.23 -14.82 -10.30
CA ALA A 63 11.12 -14.52 -9.19
C ALA A 63 10.76 -13.20 -8.47
N VAL A 64 9.72 -13.23 -7.63
CA VAL A 64 9.27 -12.07 -6.83
C VAL A 64 10.31 -11.59 -5.81
N TRP A 65 11.23 -12.47 -5.38
CA TRP A 65 12.32 -12.14 -4.45
C TRP A 65 13.42 -11.28 -5.07
N ASN A 66 13.44 -11.12 -6.40
CA ASN A 66 14.34 -10.21 -7.09
C ASN A 66 13.79 -8.77 -7.15
N GLY A 67 12.66 -8.49 -6.50
CA GLY A 67 11.94 -7.22 -6.62
C GLY A 67 11.08 -7.14 -7.88
N GLY A 68 10.80 -5.93 -8.34
CA GLY A 68 9.98 -5.71 -9.54
C GLY A 68 8.51 -6.06 -9.33
N LEU A 69 7.84 -5.24 -8.53
CA LEU A 69 6.41 -5.34 -8.23
C LEU A 69 5.74 -4.01 -8.58
N SER A 70 4.72 -4.04 -9.44
CA SER A 70 3.99 -2.85 -9.85
C SER A 70 2.75 -2.65 -8.98
N ILE A 71 2.59 -1.45 -8.41
CA ILE A 71 1.41 -1.13 -7.60
C ILE A 71 0.11 -1.18 -8.42
N TRP A 72 0.19 -0.85 -9.71
CA TRP A 72 -0.96 -0.91 -10.62
C TRP A 72 -1.50 -2.33 -10.75
N GLY A 73 -0.60 -3.31 -10.91
CA GLY A 73 -0.96 -4.72 -10.93
C GLY A 73 -1.60 -5.20 -9.63
N ALA A 74 -1.06 -4.76 -8.47
CA ALA A 74 -1.64 -5.09 -7.17
C ALA A 74 -3.08 -4.58 -7.03
N LEU A 75 -3.30 -3.31 -7.40
CA LEU A 75 -4.62 -2.67 -7.32
C LEU A 75 -5.62 -3.30 -8.29
N LEU A 76 -5.19 -3.65 -9.50
CA LEU A 76 -6.06 -4.27 -10.50
C LEU A 76 -6.62 -5.61 -10.02
N LEU A 77 -5.74 -6.55 -9.60
CA LEU A 77 -6.21 -7.87 -9.20
C LEU A 77 -6.72 -7.91 -7.75
N GLY A 78 -5.96 -7.38 -6.79
CA GLY A 78 -6.35 -7.40 -5.38
C GLY A 78 -7.50 -6.44 -5.08
N GLY A 79 -7.39 -5.19 -5.52
CA GLY A 79 -8.46 -4.20 -5.39
C GLY A 79 -9.72 -4.61 -6.18
N GLY A 80 -9.53 -5.14 -7.39
CA GLY A 80 -10.61 -5.72 -8.19
C GLY A 80 -11.34 -6.86 -7.49
N TYR A 81 -10.61 -7.75 -6.80
CA TYR A 81 -11.20 -8.84 -6.03
C TYR A 81 -12.05 -8.35 -4.85
N VAL A 82 -11.56 -7.36 -4.09
CA VAL A 82 -12.36 -6.74 -3.01
C VAL A 82 -13.62 -6.08 -3.59
N TRP A 83 -13.49 -5.37 -4.71
CA TRP A 83 -14.61 -4.73 -5.38
C TRP A 83 -15.67 -5.72 -5.85
N PHE A 84 -15.24 -6.86 -6.41
CA PHE A 84 -16.12 -7.94 -6.87
C PHE A 84 -16.81 -8.66 -5.70
N TYR A 85 -16.06 -8.97 -4.63
CA TYR A 85 -16.60 -9.69 -3.48
C TYR A 85 -17.61 -8.85 -2.67
N GLY A 86 -17.36 -7.54 -2.54
CA GLY A 86 -18.29 -6.66 -1.84
C GLY A 86 -17.82 -5.22 -1.77
N ARG A 87 -18.41 -4.36 -2.60
CA ARG A 87 -18.14 -2.90 -2.58
C ARG A 87 -18.41 -2.25 -1.23
N ASN A 88 -19.35 -2.80 -0.46
CA ASN A 88 -19.67 -2.36 0.90
C ASN A 88 -18.61 -2.73 1.95
N LEU A 89 -17.53 -3.42 1.58
CA LEU A 89 -16.41 -3.76 2.46
C LEU A 89 -15.22 -2.79 2.30
N ILE A 90 -15.19 -2.00 1.22
CA ILE A 90 -14.05 -1.15 0.85
C ILE A 90 -13.74 -0.11 1.93
N TRP A 91 -14.77 0.44 2.60
CA TRP A 91 -14.55 1.41 3.67
C TRP A 91 -13.68 0.83 4.80
N ALA A 92 -13.82 -0.45 5.12
CA ALA A 92 -13.04 -1.12 6.17
C ALA A 92 -11.62 -1.43 5.71
N VAL A 93 -11.44 -1.81 4.43
CA VAL A 93 -10.13 -2.02 3.77
C VAL A 93 -9.33 -0.71 3.73
N VAL A 94 -9.99 0.39 3.38
CA VAL A 94 -9.37 1.71 3.21
C VAL A 94 -9.05 2.39 4.53
N THR A 95 -9.84 2.14 5.58
CA THR A 95 -9.68 2.81 6.88
C THR A 95 -8.24 2.74 7.43
N PRO A 96 -7.59 1.56 7.53
CA PRO A 96 -6.22 1.47 8.03
C PRO A 96 -5.13 1.70 6.98
N LEU A 97 -5.46 2.01 5.71
CA LEU A 97 -4.44 2.20 4.67
C LEU A 97 -3.42 3.30 5.01
N PRO A 98 -3.81 4.51 5.46
CA PRO A 98 -2.81 5.54 5.77
C PRO A 98 -1.87 5.13 6.90
N LEU A 99 -2.35 4.40 7.90
CA LEU A 99 -1.48 3.86 8.95
C LEU A 99 -0.44 2.89 8.37
N ALA A 100 -0.88 1.99 7.48
CA ALA A 100 0.02 1.07 6.78
C ALA A 100 1.04 1.82 5.90
N GLN A 101 0.59 2.86 5.21
CA GLN A 101 1.43 3.73 4.37
C GLN A 101 2.48 4.45 5.22
N ALA A 102 2.09 5.01 6.37
CA ALA A 102 3.01 5.65 7.31
C ALA A 102 4.10 4.68 7.80
N ILE A 103 3.72 3.46 8.19
CA ILE A 103 4.69 2.41 8.57
C ILE A 103 5.61 2.07 7.38
N GLY A 104 5.05 1.94 6.17
CA GLY A 104 5.82 1.70 4.96
C GLY A 104 6.82 2.82 4.64
N ARG A 105 6.49 4.09 4.94
CA ARG A 105 7.41 5.21 4.78
C ARG A 105 8.61 5.14 5.74
N VAL A 106 8.44 4.58 6.94
CA VAL A 106 9.57 4.29 7.82
C VAL A 106 10.51 3.26 7.20
N ALA A 107 9.98 2.27 6.47
CA ALA A 107 10.80 1.31 5.72
C ALA A 107 11.70 2.01 4.69
N ASN A 108 11.14 2.99 3.96
CA ASN A 108 11.90 3.81 3.01
C ASN A 108 13.04 4.57 3.71
N GLY A 109 12.77 5.17 4.88
CA GLY A 109 13.80 5.84 5.68
C GLY A 109 14.94 4.91 6.10
N VAL A 110 14.62 3.69 6.54
CA VAL A 110 15.62 2.65 6.88
C VAL A 110 16.43 2.21 5.65
N ASN A 111 15.82 2.23 4.46
CA ASN A 111 16.49 1.91 3.20
C ASN A 111 17.25 3.09 2.58
N GLY A 112 17.24 4.27 3.21
CA GLY A 112 17.88 5.48 2.70
C GLY A 112 17.17 6.12 1.49
N GLU A 113 15.89 5.82 1.28
CA GLU A 113 15.09 6.35 0.18
C GLU A 113 14.31 7.60 0.60
N PHE A 114 14.02 8.48 -0.37
CA PHE A 114 13.22 9.71 -0.20
C PHE A 114 13.70 10.61 0.96
N THR A 115 14.99 10.92 0.95
CA THR A 115 15.66 11.71 1.99
C THR A 115 15.65 13.22 1.75
N ASN A 116 15.14 13.68 0.60
CA ASN A 116 14.93 15.11 0.31
C ASN A 116 14.14 15.79 1.43
N LEU A 117 14.51 17.01 1.79
CA LEU A 117 13.89 17.69 2.95
C LEU A 117 12.64 18.48 2.53
N VAL A 118 11.59 18.32 3.34
CA VAL A 118 10.36 19.11 3.32
C VAL A 118 10.25 19.80 4.67
N MET A 119 10.42 21.12 4.70
CA MET A 119 10.40 21.91 5.95
C MET A 119 11.37 21.36 7.03
N GLY A 120 12.54 20.90 6.62
CA GLY A 120 13.56 20.35 7.53
C GLY A 120 13.36 18.89 7.95
N ILE A 121 12.29 18.23 7.48
CA ILE A 121 12.00 16.81 7.75
C ILE A 121 12.23 16.01 6.45
N PRO A 122 12.85 14.82 6.49
CA PRO A 122 12.92 13.95 5.31
C PRO A 122 11.54 13.68 4.72
N TRP A 123 11.46 13.62 3.39
CA TRP A 123 10.20 13.47 2.66
C TRP A 123 9.41 12.23 3.10
N TRP A 124 10.09 11.10 3.34
CA TRP A 124 9.44 9.91 3.90
C TRP A 124 8.81 10.17 5.27
N GLY A 125 9.48 10.95 6.12
CA GLY A 125 9.01 11.27 7.47
C GLY A 125 7.82 12.23 7.45
N MET A 126 7.86 13.24 6.57
CA MET A 126 6.75 14.14 6.36
C MET A 126 5.50 13.40 5.85
N GLU A 127 5.65 12.51 4.85
CA GLU A 127 4.53 11.70 4.36
C GLU A 127 3.99 10.77 5.46
N ALA A 128 4.85 10.15 6.26
CA ALA A 128 4.43 9.31 7.38
C ALA A 128 3.58 10.07 8.41
N ILE A 129 3.99 11.30 8.77
CA ILE A 129 3.25 12.15 9.71
C ILE A 129 1.86 12.50 9.14
N LEU A 130 1.81 12.93 7.87
CA LEU A 130 0.56 13.31 7.23
C LEU A 130 -0.40 12.11 7.07
N ASP A 131 0.14 10.93 6.75
CA ASP A 131 -0.65 9.69 6.67
C ASP A 131 -1.20 9.27 8.05
N LEU A 132 -0.43 9.45 9.14
CA LEU A 132 -0.93 9.21 10.50
C LEU A 132 -2.05 10.18 10.89
N ILE A 133 -1.93 11.46 10.51
CA ILE A 133 -2.99 12.45 10.71
C ILE A 133 -4.24 12.04 9.93
N LEU A 134 -4.07 11.65 8.65
CA LEU A 134 -5.18 11.18 7.81
C LEU A 134 -5.87 9.96 8.41
N PHE A 135 -5.12 8.97 8.90
CA PHE A 135 -5.68 7.83 9.62
C PHE A 135 -6.53 8.28 10.83
N GLY A 136 -6.01 9.19 11.64
CA GLY A 136 -6.72 9.74 12.80
C GLY A 136 -8.01 10.50 12.44
N VAL A 137 -8.05 11.15 11.28
CA VAL A 137 -9.26 11.79 10.73
C VAL A 137 -10.26 10.73 10.28
N ILE A 138 -9.84 9.77 9.45
CA ILE A 138 -10.68 8.70 8.91
C ILE A 138 -11.31 7.85 10.03
N TRP A 139 -10.55 7.61 11.11
CA TRP A 139 -11.04 6.84 12.26
C TRP A 139 -12.27 7.47 12.93
N ARG A 140 -12.32 8.80 12.98
CA ARG A 140 -13.35 9.57 13.71
C ARG A 140 -14.60 9.86 12.88
N ILE A 141 -14.57 9.64 11.57
CA ILE A 141 -15.71 9.90 10.68
C ILE A 141 -16.54 8.64 10.44
N LYS A 142 -17.80 8.86 10.03
CA LYS A 142 -18.73 7.78 9.68
C LYS A 142 -18.22 6.98 8.48
N LYS A 143 -18.51 5.68 8.46
CA LYS A 143 -17.97 4.71 7.49
C LYS A 143 -18.22 5.09 6.03
N GLU A 144 -19.37 5.69 5.73
CA GLU A 144 -19.77 6.12 4.39
C GLU A 144 -18.85 7.21 3.81
N TRP A 145 -18.19 8.00 4.66
CA TRP A 145 -17.27 9.06 4.21
C TRP A 145 -15.82 8.61 4.11
N ARG A 146 -15.45 7.47 4.73
CA ARG A 146 -14.06 7.05 4.88
C ARG A 146 -13.31 6.87 3.56
N VAL A 147 -13.97 6.31 2.54
CA VAL A 147 -13.35 6.11 1.22
C VAL A 147 -13.08 7.45 0.54
N VAL A 148 -14.05 8.37 0.56
CA VAL A 148 -13.88 9.70 -0.05
C VAL A 148 -12.81 10.50 0.69
N THR A 149 -12.85 10.51 2.03
CA THR A 149 -11.85 11.19 2.85
C THR A 149 -10.45 10.63 2.63
N TYR A 150 -10.31 9.31 2.46
CA TYR A 150 -9.03 8.71 2.09
C TYR A 150 -8.54 9.20 0.73
N LEU A 151 -9.36 9.10 -0.31
CA LEU A 151 -8.94 9.44 -1.67
C LEU A 151 -8.56 10.92 -1.79
N VAL A 152 -9.39 11.81 -1.22
CA VAL A 152 -9.12 13.25 -1.21
C VAL A 152 -7.93 13.57 -0.32
N GLY A 153 -7.90 13.05 0.91
CA GLY A 153 -6.84 13.32 1.87
C GLY A 153 -5.48 12.84 1.38
N TYR A 154 -5.38 11.59 0.93
CA TYR A 154 -4.14 11.05 0.37
C TYR A 154 -3.75 11.77 -0.92
N GLY A 155 -4.72 12.09 -1.79
CA GLY A 155 -4.48 12.89 -2.99
C GLY A 155 -3.85 14.26 -2.68
N LEU A 156 -4.36 14.96 -1.66
CA LEU A 156 -3.80 16.23 -1.20
C LEU A 156 -2.40 16.08 -0.63
N ILE A 157 -2.14 15.03 0.16
CA ILE A 157 -0.79 14.71 0.66
C ILE A 157 0.18 14.55 -0.52
N ARG A 158 -0.22 13.76 -1.53
CA ARG A 158 0.61 13.53 -2.73
C ARG A 158 0.87 14.81 -3.51
N LEU A 159 -0.14 15.65 -3.71
CA LEU A 159 0.01 16.93 -4.42
C LEU A 159 0.93 17.89 -3.66
N ALA A 160 0.78 17.98 -2.33
CA ALA A 160 1.60 18.85 -1.50
C ALA A 160 3.09 18.42 -1.47
N LEU A 161 3.34 17.11 -1.49
CA LEU A 161 4.70 16.55 -1.41
C LEU A 161 5.36 16.34 -2.76
N SER A 162 4.62 16.33 -3.86
CA SER A 162 5.15 16.10 -5.21
C SER A 162 6.28 17.06 -5.62
N PRO A 163 6.26 18.37 -5.28
CA PRO A 163 7.32 19.31 -5.65
C PRO A 163 8.68 19.02 -4.99
N TYR A 164 8.69 18.23 -3.91
CA TYR A 164 9.88 17.93 -3.11
C TYR A 164 10.43 16.53 -3.36
N ARG A 165 9.83 15.79 -4.30
CA ARG A 165 10.17 14.39 -4.56
C ARG A 165 11.47 14.26 -5.34
#